data_AF-A0A1G6KQP2-F1
#
_entry.id   AF-A0A1G6KQP2-F1
#
_cell.length_a   1.000
_cell.length_b   1.000
_cell.length_c   1.000
_cell.angle_alpha   90.00
_cell.angle_beta   90.00
_cell.angle_gamma   90.00
#
_symmetry.space_group_name_H-M   'P 1'
#
loop_
_entity.id
_entity.type
_entity.pdbx_description
1 polymer ?
#
loop_
_entity_poly.entity_id
_entity_poly.type
_entity_poly.pdbx_seq_one_letter_code
_entity_poly.pdbx_strand_id
1 'polypeptide(L)'
;MDAIITGESTRIGLSIIDNNDAEHLIEMVFNGEIKYHEQDGYPDDPDKRTSDGNEMVDQARDYAKWYVAQNTEYDTAPWYLRSDRIERVKDAVTDLSEDDLNRYFDHYYRQLAGAYDATIAQPRPDPVPPGAAMNEYREHKLDVYLTDDGSDIDATSDVHVMYYAAVNDDRLVRGDDPYPDRKPDTRLEHVVIDIDRDQFREFLVYHLRCQIRDSYLARGVTPPDEYRVLGPGTDHMMVRCMNRDAVPSYHDYNANISGYRAEDTFNAGLFAPLLNLL
;
A
#
# COMPACT_ATOMS: atom_id res chain seq x y z
N MET A 1 8.56 -12.71 14.04
CA MET A 1 7.56 -13.40 13.21
C MET A 1 8.18 -14.67 12.66
N ASP A 2 7.64 -15.81 13.07
CA ASP A 2 7.95 -17.14 12.55
C ASP A 2 6.64 -17.87 12.30
N ALA A 3 6.57 -18.75 11.30
CA ALA A 3 5.34 -19.46 10.97
C ALA A 3 5.58 -20.86 10.44
N ILE A 4 4.60 -21.72 10.70
CA ILE A 4 4.49 -23.06 10.12
C ILE A 4 3.07 -23.30 9.61
N ILE A 5 2.93 -24.00 8.48
CA ILE A 5 1.64 -24.54 8.03
C ILE A 5 1.35 -25.79 8.86
N THR A 6 0.22 -25.79 9.58
CA THR A 6 -0.17 -26.87 10.49
C THR A 6 -1.09 -27.90 9.84
N GLY A 7 -1.72 -27.55 8.72
CA GLY A 7 -2.53 -28.48 7.93
C GLY A 7 -3.22 -27.81 6.75
N GLU A 8 -3.65 -28.64 5.80
CA GLU A 8 -4.39 -28.21 4.60
C GLU A 8 -5.57 -29.16 4.37
N SER A 9 -6.76 -28.61 4.23
CA SER A 9 -7.98 -29.36 3.88
C SER A 9 -8.95 -28.50 3.07
N THR A 10 -10.06 -28.07 3.66
CA THR A 10 -10.94 -27.02 3.09
C THR A 10 -10.40 -25.61 3.36
N ARG A 11 -9.36 -25.51 4.19
CA ARG A 11 -8.66 -24.31 4.64
C ARG A 11 -7.20 -24.64 4.91
N ILE A 12 -6.39 -23.61 5.05
CA ILE A 12 -4.99 -23.70 5.43
C ILE A 12 -4.88 -23.21 6.87
N GLY A 13 -4.35 -24.05 7.74
CA GLY A 13 -4.02 -23.73 9.12
C GLY A 13 -2.58 -23.30 9.27
N LEU A 14 -2.33 -22.29 10.11
CA LEU A 14 -1.00 -21.79 10.45
C LEU A 14 -0.87 -21.63 11.96
N SER A 15 0.32 -21.90 12.48
CA SER A 15 0.79 -21.36 13.77
C SER A 15 1.83 -20.30 13.47
N ILE A 16 1.67 -19.11 14.06
CA ILE A 16 2.55 -17.96 13.88
C ILE A 16 2.98 -17.48 15.25
N ILE A 17 4.29 -17.32 15.45
CA ILE A 17 4.86 -16.66 16.63
C ILE A 17 5.15 -15.21 16.26
N ASP A 18 4.49 -14.28 16.95
CA ASP A 18 4.66 -12.86 16.70
C ASP A 18 5.97 -12.30 17.29
N ASN A 19 6.17 -10.98 17.21
CA ASN A 19 7.40 -10.36 17.73
C ASN A 19 7.43 -10.20 19.25
N ASN A 20 6.32 -10.50 19.93
CA ASN A 20 6.19 -10.52 21.39
C ASN A 20 6.12 -11.97 21.93
N ASP A 21 6.51 -12.95 21.12
CA ASP A 21 6.47 -14.38 21.43
C ASP A 21 5.05 -14.93 21.68
N ALA A 22 4.00 -14.22 21.25
CA ALA A 22 2.62 -14.72 21.31
C ALA A 22 2.34 -15.64 20.11
N GLU A 23 1.70 -16.78 20.39
CA GLU A 23 1.27 -17.71 19.34
C GLU A 23 -0.12 -17.32 18.81
N HIS A 24 -0.24 -17.33 17.49
CA HIS A 24 -1.47 -17.14 16.74
C HIS A 24 -1.79 -18.38 15.92
N LEU A 25 -2.95 -18.98 16.16
CA LEU A 25 -3.51 -20.04 15.34
C LEU A 25 -4.49 -19.43 14.34
N ILE A 26 -4.15 -19.49 13.05
CA ILE A 26 -4.93 -18.86 11.99
C ILE A 26 -5.39 -19.90 10.98
N GLU A 27 -6.67 -19.86 10.62
CA GLU A 27 -7.20 -20.58 9.47
C GLU A 27 -7.72 -19.62 8.41
N MET A 28 -7.32 -19.83 7.16
CA MET A 28 -7.83 -19.06 6.03
C MET A 28 -8.26 -19.96 4.87
N VAL A 29 -9.17 -19.46 4.05
CA VAL A 29 -9.48 -20.06 2.75
C VAL A 29 -8.47 -19.63 1.68
N PHE A 30 -8.48 -20.31 0.55
CA PHE A 30 -7.47 -20.20 -0.52
C PHE A 30 -7.35 -18.82 -1.19
N ASN A 31 -8.29 -17.89 -0.94
CA ASN A 31 -8.21 -16.51 -1.42
C ASN A 31 -7.65 -15.53 -0.35
N GLY A 32 -7.23 -16.03 0.81
CA GLY A 32 -6.65 -15.24 1.91
C GLY A 32 -7.65 -14.71 2.91
N GLU A 33 -8.95 -15.00 2.75
CA GLU A 33 -9.95 -14.64 3.76
C GLU A 33 -9.77 -15.51 5.01
N ILE A 34 -9.47 -14.85 6.14
CA ILE A 34 -9.28 -15.50 7.44
C ILE A 34 -10.64 -15.87 8.03
N LYS A 35 -10.81 -17.15 8.38
CA LYS A 35 -12.04 -17.69 8.96
C LYS A 35 -11.95 -17.88 10.47
N TYR A 36 -10.76 -18.21 10.97
CA TYR A 36 -10.49 -18.30 12.41
C TYR A 36 -9.13 -17.69 12.74
N HIS A 37 -9.06 -17.06 13.91
CA HIS A 37 -7.85 -16.51 14.49
C HIS A 37 -7.98 -16.65 16.01
N GLU A 38 -7.13 -17.44 16.63
CA GLU A 38 -7.06 -17.66 18.07
C GLU A 38 -5.65 -17.30 18.57
N GLN A 39 -5.57 -16.66 19.74
CA GLN A 39 -4.34 -16.25 20.40
C GLN A 39 -4.66 -15.90 21.87
N ASP A 40 -3.67 -15.98 22.76
CA ASP A 40 -3.83 -15.66 24.20
C ASP A 40 -2.96 -14.48 24.67
N GLY A 41 -2.20 -13.84 23.77
CA GLY A 41 -1.29 -12.73 24.10
C GLY A 41 -1.98 -11.38 24.28
N TYR A 42 -3.17 -11.22 23.71
CA TYR A 42 -3.94 -9.97 23.62
C TYR A 42 -5.43 -10.24 23.93
N PRO A 43 -6.22 -9.24 24.35
CA PRO A 43 -7.66 -9.39 24.52
C PRO A 43 -8.37 -9.89 23.23
N ASP A 44 -9.38 -10.75 23.34
CA ASP A 44 -10.12 -11.24 22.16
C ASP A 44 -10.96 -10.17 21.47
N ASP A 45 -11.52 -9.28 22.28
CA ASP A 45 -12.34 -8.15 21.84
C ASP A 45 -11.42 -7.01 21.34
N PRO A 46 -11.45 -6.65 20.04
CA PRO A 46 -10.62 -5.59 19.50
C PRO A 46 -10.77 -4.25 20.23
N ASP A 47 -11.98 -3.95 20.74
CA ASP A 47 -12.26 -2.72 21.48
C ASP A 47 -11.62 -2.71 22.88
N LYS A 48 -11.19 -3.88 23.36
CA LYS A 48 -10.46 -4.03 24.62
C LYS A 48 -8.94 -4.11 24.42
N ARG A 49 -8.44 -4.23 23.19
CA ARG A 49 -7.01 -4.25 22.89
C ARG A 49 -6.43 -2.84 22.97
N THR A 50 -5.16 -2.75 23.35
CA THR A 50 -4.37 -1.56 23.10
C THR A 50 -4.15 -1.38 21.60
N SER A 51 -3.78 -0.16 21.18
CA SER A 51 -3.29 0.10 19.81
C SER A 51 -2.22 -0.92 19.40
N ASP A 52 -1.26 -1.17 20.28
CA ASP A 52 -0.13 -2.08 20.02
C ASP A 52 -0.59 -3.53 19.88
N GLY A 53 -1.52 -3.98 20.73
CA GLY A 53 -2.11 -5.31 20.61
C GLY A 53 -2.90 -5.49 19.30
N ASN A 54 -3.57 -4.44 18.82
CA ASN A 54 -4.20 -4.46 17.50
C ASN A 54 -3.15 -4.53 16.37
N GLU A 55 -2.02 -3.83 16.49
CA GLU A 55 -0.92 -3.95 15.53
C GLU A 55 -0.39 -5.38 15.46
N MET A 56 -0.11 -6.02 16.59
CA MET A 56 0.44 -7.38 16.61
C MET A 56 -0.50 -8.40 15.97
N VAL A 57 -1.80 -8.33 16.29
CA VAL A 57 -2.82 -9.19 15.68
C VAL A 57 -2.92 -8.98 14.18
N ASP A 58 -2.85 -7.74 13.70
CA ASP A 58 -2.93 -7.44 12.28
C ASP A 58 -1.65 -7.82 11.52
N GLN A 59 -0.47 -7.64 12.14
CA GLN A 59 0.78 -8.15 11.58
C GLN A 59 0.77 -9.66 11.46
N ALA A 60 0.28 -10.39 12.47
CA ALA A 60 0.14 -11.84 12.38
C ALA A 60 -0.78 -12.26 11.22
N ARG A 61 -1.89 -11.55 11.01
CA ARG A 61 -2.82 -11.79 9.88
C ARG A 61 -2.18 -11.53 8.52
N ASP A 62 -1.47 -10.41 8.36
CA ASP A 62 -0.79 -10.08 7.11
C ASP A 62 0.39 -11.02 6.86
N TYR A 63 1.17 -11.35 7.89
CA TYR A 63 2.23 -12.35 7.81
C TYR A 63 1.68 -13.71 7.37
N ALA A 64 0.53 -14.14 7.90
CA ALA A 64 -0.12 -15.40 7.50
C ALA A 64 -0.43 -15.44 6.00
N LYS A 65 -1.11 -14.40 5.49
CA LYS A 65 -1.49 -14.30 4.07
C LYS A 65 -0.25 -14.29 3.18
N TRP A 66 0.76 -13.53 3.55
CA TRP A 66 2.02 -13.53 2.82
C TRP A 66 2.70 -14.91 2.85
N TYR A 67 2.81 -15.51 4.03
CA TYR A 67 3.51 -16.79 4.20
C TYR A 67 2.87 -17.91 3.39
N VAL A 68 1.53 -18.01 3.39
CA VAL A 68 0.82 -18.97 2.53
C VAL A 68 1.12 -18.71 1.06
N ALA A 69 1.03 -17.46 0.60
CA ALA A 69 1.30 -17.13 -0.80
C ALA A 69 2.75 -17.41 -1.24
N GLN A 70 3.72 -17.38 -0.32
CA GLN A 70 5.11 -17.72 -0.63
C GLN A 70 5.41 -19.23 -0.61
N ASN A 71 4.66 -20.01 0.18
CA ASN A 71 4.97 -21.42 0.45
C ASN A 71 3.98 -22.39 -0.19
N THR A 72 2.97 -21.89 -0.89
CA THR A 72 1.92 -22.68 -1.55
C THR A 72 1.57 -22.09 -2.90
N GLU A 73 0.65 -22.73 -3.62
CA GLU A 73 0.10 -22.25 -4.90
C GLU A 73 -1.02 -21.21 -4.74
N TYR A 74 -1.44 -20.90 -3.51
CA TYR A 74 -2.61 -20.07 -3.24
C TYR A 74 -2.27 -18.58 -3.17
N ASP A 75 -2.91 -17.78 -4.02
CA ASP A 75 -2.75 -16.31 -4.07
C ASP A 75 -3.55 -15.59 -2.97
N THR A 76 -3.13 -15.80 -1.73
CA THR A 76 -3.77 -15.28 -0.50
C THR A 76 -3.31 -13.87 -0.12
N ALA A 77 -2.18 -13.41 -0.68
CA ALA A 77 -1.62 -12.10 -0.35
C ALA A 77 -2.32 -10.98 -1.16
N PRO A 78 -2.84 -9.92 -0.53
CA PRO A 78 -3.26 -8.72 -1.23
C PRO A 78 -2.04 -8.05 -1.91
N TRP A 79 -2.29 -7.19 -2.89
CA TRP A 79 -1.24 -6.58 -3.72
C TRP A 79 -0.13 -5.91 -2.88
N TYR A 80 -0.49 -5.22 -1.79
CA TYR A 80 0.46 -4.51 -0.93
C TYR A 80 1.39 -5.43 -0.14
N LEU A 81 1.10 -6.73 -0.05
CA LEU A 81 1.99 -7.73 0.57
C LEU A 81 2.92 -8.44 -0.44
N ARG A 82 2.76 -8.18 -1.74
CA ARG A 82 3.53 -8.84 -2.81
C ARG A 82 4.81 -8.05 -3.11
N SER A 83 5.70 -7.92 -2.12
CA SER A 83 6.92 -7.10 -2.23
C SER A 83 7.77 -7.45 -3.47
N ASP A 84 7.83 -8.72 -3.86
CA ASP A 84 8.50 -9.19 -5.07
C ASP A 84 7.90 -8.60 -6.35
N ARG A 85 6.59 -8.42 -6.40
CA ARG A 85 5.89 -7.81 -7.53
C ARG A 85 6.04 -6.30 -7.56
N ILE A 86 5.96 -5.66 -6.40
CA ILE A 86 6.21 -4.21 -6.29
C ILE A 86 7.65 -3.89 -6.72
N GLU A 87 8.63 -4.73 -6.33
CA GLU A 87 10.03 -4.61 -6.76
C GLU A 87 10.20 -4.78 -8.26
N ARG A 88 9.54 -5.76 -8.90
CA ARG A 88 9.55 -5.89 -10.37
C ARG A 88 8.96 -4.67 -11.07
N VAL A 89 7.87 -4.10 -10.55
CA VAL A 89 7.30 -2.86 -11.11
C VAL A 89 8.29 -1.70 -10.96
N LYS A 90 8.96 -1.57 -9.80
CA LYS A 90 10.02 -0.58 -9.58
C LYS A 90 11.13 -0.70 -10.62
N ASP A 91 11.61 -1.91 -10.86
CA ASP A 91 12.69 -2.16 -11.83
C ASP A 91 12.22 -1.84 -13.25
N ALA A 92 11.02 -2.31 -13.65
CA ALA A 92 10.44 -2.00 -14.95
C ALA A 92 10.31 -0.48 -15.15
N VAL A 93 9.77 0.26 -14.18
CA VAL A 93 9.63 1.73 -14.24
C VAL A 93 11.00 2.43 -14.31
N THR A 94 12.02 1.90 -13.66
CA THR A 94 13.38 2.46 -13.73
C THR A 94 13.92 2.40 -15.17
N ASP A 95 13.65 1.30 -15.88
CA ASP A 95 14.22 1.01 -17.19
C ASP A 95 13.35 1.46 -18.38
N LEU A 96 12.12 1.94 -18.15
CA LEU A 96 11.23 2.41 -19.23
C LEU A 96 11.88 3.51 -20.07
N SER A 97 11.63 3.49 -21.39
CA SER A 97 11.87 4.67 -22.22
C SER A 97 10.98 5.84 -21.79
N GLU A 98 11.32 7.08 -22.17
CA GLU A 98 10.43 8.23 -21.92
C GLU A 98 9.09 8.08 -22.65
N ASP A 99 9.08 7.49 -23.84
CA ASP A 99 7.86 7.23 -24.60
C ASP A 99 6.95 6.24 -23.85
N ASP A 100 7.52 5.19 -23.24
CA ASP A 100 6.74 4.22 -22.46
C ASP A 100 6.31 4.78 -21.10
N LEU A 101 7.16 5.59 -20.45
CA LEU A 101 6.76 6.32 -19.24
C LEU A 101 5.56 7.23 -19.52
N ASN A 102 5.59 7.97 -20.64
CA ASN A 102 4.47 8.77 -21.13
C ASN A 102 3.25 7.89 -21.41
N ARG A 103 3.43 6.79 -22.13
CA ARG A 103 2.34 5.86 -22.49
C ARG A 103 1.60 5.33 -21.27
N TYR A 104 2.32 4.86 -20.25
CA TYR A 104 1.70 4.14 -19.12
C TYR A 104 1.31 5.04 -17.95
N PHE A 105 2.04 6.14 -17.71
CA PHE A 105 1.90 6.91 -16.48
C PHE A 105 1.56 8.40 -16.67
N ASP A 106 1.44 8.90 -17.92
CA ASP A 106 1.09 10.31 -18.14
C ASP A 106 -0.24 10.71 -17.51
N HIS A 107 -1.24 9.81 -17.56
CA HIS A 107 -2.54 10.06 -16.96
C HIS A 107 -2.44 10.26 -15.44
N TYR A 108 -1.58 9.48 -14.77
CA TYR A 108 -1.33 9.60 -13.34
C TYR A 108 -0.54 10.87 -13.02
N TYR A 109 0.54 11.16 -13.77
CA TYR A 109 1.29 12.41 -13.64
C TYR A 109 0.37 13.63 -13.71
N ARG A 110 -0.45 13.71 -14.77
CA ARG A 110 -1.36 14.83 -14.98
C ARG A 110 -2.43 14.94 -13.90
N GLN A 111 -2.89 13.82 -13.36
CA GLN A 111 -3.81 13.83 -12.24
C GLN A 111 -3.16 14.42 -10.98
N LEU A 112 -1.93 14.02 -10.65
CA LEU A 112 -1.25 14.49 -9.44
C LEU A 112 -0.80 15.95 -9.55
N ALA A 113 -0.16 16.32 -10.67
CA ALA A 113 0.45 17.62 -10.87
C ALA A 113 -0.55 18.72 -11.28
N GLY A 114 -1.63 18.37 -11.98
CA GLY A 114 -2.57 19.36 -12.55
C GLY A 114 -3.35 20.19 -11.53
N ALA A 115 -3.31 19.85 -10.23
CA ALA A 115 -3.83 20.72 -9.18
C ALA A 115 -2.91 21.91 -8.86
N TYR A 116 -1.60 21.78 -9.15
CA TYR A 116 -0.58 22.80 -8.89
C TYR A 116 -0.15 23.53 -10.18
N ASP A 117 -0.28 22.89 -11.34
CA ASP A 117 -0.03 23.49 -12.64
C ASP A 117 -1.30 23.55 -13.50
N ALA A 118 -1.90 24.73 -13.60
CA ALA A 118 -3.11 24.96 -14.39
C ALA A 118 -2.95 24.77 -15.91
N THR A 119 -1.70 24.66 -16.40
CA THR A 119 -1.43 24.30 -17.80
C THR A 119 -1.60 22.80 -18.07
N ILE A 120 -1.62 22.00 -17.00
CA ILE A 120 -1.80 20.55 -17.04
C ILE A 120 -3.28 20.22 -16.74
N ALA A 121 -4.01 19.78 -17.75
CA ALA A 121 -5.38 19.33 -17.56
C ALA A 121 -5.42 17.97 -16.83
N GLN A 122 -6.00 17.95 -15.62
CA GLN A 122 -6.30 16.70 -14.92
C GLN A 122 -7.30 15.87 -15.74
N PRO A 123 -7.06 14.56 -15.91
CA PRO A 123 -7.95 13.73 -16.68
C PRO A 123 -9.29 13.45 -16.01
N ARG A 124 -9.31 13.30 -14.68
CA ARG A 124 -10.52 13.10 -13.88
C ARG A 124 -10.61 14.17 -12.80
N PRO A 125 -11.02 15.40 -13.17
CA PRO A 125 -11.21 16.47 -12.20
C PRO A 125 -12.36 16.09 -11.25
N ASP A 126 -12.02 15.83 -9.98
CA ASP A 126 -12.86 15.34 -8.87
C ASP A 126 -14.14 14.58 -9.29
N PRO A 127 -14.07 13.26 -9.59
CA PRO A 127 -15.22 12.47 -10.01
C PRO A 127 -16.19 12.14 -8.86
N VAL A 128 -15.97 12.69 -7.66
CA VAL A 128 -16.80 12.42 -6.49
C VAL A 128 -18.14 13.18 -6.57
N PRO A 129 -19.29 12.52 -6.33
CA PRO A 129 -20.58 13.21 -6.37
C PRO A 129 -20.66 14.36 -5.35
N PRO A 130 -21.26 15.51 -5.70
CA PRO A 130 -21.41 16.63 -4.77
C PRO A 130 -22.08 16.22 -3.46
N GLY A 131 -21.46 16.54 -2.33
CA GLY A 131 -21.96 16.21 -0.99
C GLY A 131 -21.78 14.76 -0.56
N ALA A 132 -21.11 13.91 -1.35
CA ALA A 132 -20.85 12.52 -0.98
C ALA A 132 -19.63 12.37 -0.05
N ALA A 133 -18.64 13.25 -0.14
CA ALA A 133 -17.45 13.22 0.72
C ALA A 133 -17.65 14.06 1.98
N MET A 134 -17.13 13.59 3.12
CA MET A 134 -17.15 14.37 4.35
C MET A 134 -16.08 15.47 4.39
N ASN A 135 -15.05 15.39 3.54
CA ASN A 135 -13.96 16.34 3.44
C ASN A 135 -13.43 16.44 1.99
N GLU A 136 -12.44 17.30 1.79
CA GLU A 136 -11.78 17.52 0.48
C GLU A 136 -10.67 16.50 0.19
N TYR A 137 -10.41 15.54 1.10
CA TYR A 137 -9.38 14.54 0.89
C TYR A 137 -9.71 13.68 -0.35
N ARG A 138 -8.73 13.57 -1.24
CA ARG A 138 -8.76 12.72 -2.43
C ARG A 138 -7.44 12.00 -2.54
N GLU A 139 -7.50 10.69 -2.59
CA GLU A 139 -6.34 9.89 -2.99
C GLU A 139 -6.55 9.37 -4.40
N HIS A 140 -5.52 9.48 -5.21
CA HIS A 140 -5.49 9.01 -6.58
C HIS A 140 -4.76 7.69 -6.63
N LYS A 141 -5.40 6.66 -7.18
CA LYS A 141 -4.84 5.32 -7.26
C LYS A 141 -4.74 4.85 -8.70
N LEU A 142 -3.63 4.20 -9.08
CA LEU A 142 -3.38 3.64 -10.41
C LEU A 142 -2.95 2.18 -10.29
N ASP A 143 -3.72 1.27 -10.86
CA ASP A 143 -3.33 -0.14 -10.95
C ASP A 143 -2.28 -0.35 -12.03
N VAL A 144 -1.27 -1.16 -11.72
CA VAL A 144 -0.16 -1.48 -12.62
C VAL A 144 -0.08 -3.00 -12.78
N TYR A 145 -0.05 -3.44 -14.03
CA TYR A 145 0.00 -4.84 -14.43
C TYR A 145 1.28 -5.12 -15.20
N LEU A 146 2.01 -6.15 -14.78
CA LEU A 146 3.16 -6.63 -15.51
C LEU A 146 2.73 -7.64 -16.60
N THR A 147 3.61 -7.86 -17.58
CA THR A 147 3.53 -8.99 -18.50
C THR A 147 3.57 -10.33 -17.73
N ASP A 148 3.16 -11.42 -18.37
CA ASP A 148 3.08 -12.74 -17.72
C ASP A 148 4.43 -13.23 -17.15
N ASP A 149 5.54 -12.91 -17.83
CA ASP A 149 6.90 -13.18 -17.37
C ASP A 149 7.38 -12.19 -16.29
N GLY A 150 6.66 -11.08 -16.13
CA GLY A 150 6.91 -10.06 -15.12
C GLY A 150 8.12 -9.17 -15.42
N SER A 151 8.56 -9.07 -16.67
CA SER A 151 9.69 -8.23 -17.07
C SER A 151 9.30 -6.80 -17.39
N ASP A 152 8.10 -6.58 -17.93
CA ASP A 152 7.70 -5.28 -18.49
C ASP A 152 6.31 -4.87 -17.99
N ILE A 153 6.01 -3.56 -18.10
CA ILE A 153 4.66 -3.05 -17.90
C ILE A 153 3.80 -3.47 -19.09
N ASP A 154 2.72 -4.20 -18.81
CA ASP A 154 1.74 -4.61 -19.82
C ASP A 154 0.64 -3.56 -19.95
N ALA A 155 0.08 -3.13 -18.82
CA ALA A 155 -0.98 -2.14 -18.79
C ALA A 155 -1.06 -1.40 -17.45
N THR A 156 -1.70 -0.23 -17.49
CA THR A 156 -2.15 0.52 -16.32
C THR A 156 -3.66 0.75 -16.42
N SER A 157 -4.33 0.88 -15.28
CA SER A 157 -5.72 1.36 -15.26
C SER A 157 -5.77 2.87 -15.55
N ASP A 158 -6.97 3.40 -15.74
CA ASP A 158 -7.23 4.82 -15.48
C ASP A 158 -7.17 5.11 -13.98
N VAL A 159 -7.00 6.39 -13.65
CA VAL A 159 -6.91 6.81 -12.25
C VAL A 159 -8.23 6.59 -11.53
N HIS A 160 -8.17 5.82 -10.47
CA HIS A 160 -9.21 5.69 -9.47
C HIS A 160 -9.12 6.82 -8.46
N VAL A 161 -10.24 7.23 -7.88
CA VAL A 161 -10.27 8.28 -6.85
C VAL A 161 -10.93 7.73 -5.60
N MET A 162 -10.17 7.69 -4.51
CA MET A 162 -10.66 7.35 -3.19
C MET A 162 -11.03 8.62 -2.42
N TYR A 163 -12.14 8.56 -1.69
CA TYR A 163 -12.60 9.60 -0.78
C TYR A 163 -13.28 8.96 0.41
N TYR A 164 -13.42 9.71 1.50
CA TYR A 164 -14.19 9.25 2.65
C TYR A 164 -15.61 9.84 2.65
N ALA A 165 -16.62 8.98 2.72
CA ALA A 165 -18.02 9.40 2.88
C ALA A 165 -18.39 9.70 4.34
N ALA A 166 -17.75 8.99 5.28
CA ALA A 166 -17.82 9.19 6.72
C ALA A 166 -16.57 8.57 7.38
N VAL A 167 -16.38 8.79 8.69
CA VAL A 167 -15.27 8.19 9.45
C VAL A 167 -15.28 6.68 9.27
N ASN A 168 -14.16 6.12 8.80
CA ASN A 168 -14.00 4.70 8.44
C ASN A 168 -14.96 4.19 7.33
N ASP A 169 -15.43 5.07 6.44
CA ASP A 169 -16.22 4.71 5.25
C ASP A 169 -15.54 5.27 3.99
N ASP A 170 -14.45 4.63 3.59
CA ASP A 170 -13.75 4.92 2.33
C ASP A 170 -14.57 4.42 1.12
N ARG A 171 -14.48 5.17 0.03
CA ARG A 171 -15.21 4.91 -1.22
C ARG A 171 -14.25 5.07 -2.38
N LEU A 172 -14.34 4.15 -3.34
CA LEU A 172 -13.50 4.18 -4.54
C LEU A 172 -14.37 4.44 -5.78
N VAL A 173 -14.12 5.56 -6.46
CA VAL A 173 -14.62 5.80 -7.81
C VAL A 173 -13.63 5.21 -8.80
N ARG A 174 -13.97 4.03 -9.35
CA ARG A 174 -13.11 3.33 -10.31
C ARG A 174 -12.98 4.09 -11.61
N GLY A 175 -11.76 4.10 -12.15
CA GLY A 175 -11.49 4.39 -13.55
C GLY A 175 -11.64 3.12 -14.38
N ASP A 176 -11.54 3.25 -15.69
CA ASP A 176 -11.48 2.10 -16.58
C ASP A 176 -10.26 1.24 -16.22
N ASP A 177 -10.46 -0.08 -16.15
CA ASP A 177 -9.42 -1.04 -15.81
C ASP A 177 -9.35 -2.06 -16.95
N PRO A 178 -8.19 -2.22 -17.62
CA PRO A 178 -8.05 -3.19 -18.69
C PRO A 178 -8.21 -4.64 -18.19
N TYR A 179 -7.93 -4.91 -16.90
CA TYR A 179 -7.97 -6.24 -16.32
C TYR A 179 -8.74 -6.30 -14.99
N PRO A 180 -10.06 -6.03 -14.99
CA PRO A 180 -10.85 -5.88 -13.77
C PRO A 180 -10.94 -7.16 -12.91
N ASP A 181 -10.70 -8.32 -13.52
CA ASP A 181 -10.70 -9.63 -12.85
C ASP A 181 -9.29 -10.08 -12.41
N ARG A 182 -8.24 -9.33 -12.74
CA ARG A 182 -6.84 -9.63 -12.38
C ARG A 182 -6.44 -8.78 -11.17
N LYS A 183 -5.75 -9.40 -10.20
CA LYS A 183 -5.11 -8.65 -9.13
C LYS A 183 -3.92 -7.86 -9.70
N PRO A 184 -3.81 -6.54 -9.46
CA PRO A 184 -2.67 -5.75 -9.92
C PRO A 184 -1.36 -6.26 -9.31
N ASP A 185 -0.25 -6.06 -10.02
CA ASP A 185 1.09 -6.36 -9.51
C ASP A 185 1.53 -5.30 -8.48
N THR A 186 1.11 -4.05 -8.67
CA THR A 186 1.07 -3.03 -7.61
C THR A 186 -0.01 -1.98 -7.90
N ARG A 187 -0.32 -1.15 -6.91
CA ARG A 187 -1.15 0.03 -7.05
C ARG A 187 -0.38 1.24 -6.56
N LEU A 188 -0.16 2.22 -7.43
CA LEU A 188 0.33 3.53 -7.01
C LEU A 188 -0.81 4.25 -6.28
N GLU A 189 -0.51 4.92 -5.17
CA GLU A 189 -1.51 5.57 -4.31
C GLU A 189 -0.91 6.87 -3.80
N HIS A 190 -1.50 8.01 -4.17
CA HIS A 190 -0.97 9.29 -3.75
C HIS A 190 -2.01 10.42 -3.87
N VAL A 191 -1.87 11.46 -3.06
CA VAL A 191 -2.62 12.72 -3.21
C VAL A 191 -1.99 13.61 -4.28
N VAL A 192 -2.64 14.70 -4.68
CA VAL A 192 -2.03 15.68 -5.59
C VAL A 192 -0.72 16.24 -5.01
N ILE A 193 0.28 16.47 -5.86
CA ILE A 193 1.62 16.94 -5.45
C ILE A 193 2.19 17.89 -6.49
N ASP A 194 2.97 18.86 -6.04
CA ASP A 194 3.69 19.79 -6.91
C ASP A 194 4.98 19.14 -7.42
N ILE A 195 4.91 18.58 -8.63
CA ILE A 195 6.00 17.81 -9.25
C ILE A 195 6.15 18.12 -10.74
N ASP A 196 7.39 18.38 -11.14
CA ASP A 196 7.76 18.59 -12.54
C ASP A 196 7.83 17.26 -13.29
N ARG A 197 7.61 17.30 -14.61
CA ARG A 197 7.63 16.09 -15.44
C ARG A 197 8.96 15.34 -15.35
N ASP A 198 10.06 16.07 -15.35
CA ASP A 198 11.42 15.51 -15.34
C ASP A 198 11.74 14.78 -14.02
N GLN A 199 10.99 15.05 -12.93
CA GLN A 199 11.14 14.39 -11.63
C GLN A 199 10.21 13.17 -11.47
N PHE A 200 9.24 13.00 -12.36
CA PHE A 200 8.14 12.07 -12.15
C PHE A 200 8.58 10.60 -12.06
N ARG A 201 9.57 10.20 -12.88
CA ARG A 201 10.14 8.84 -12.80
C ARG A 201 10.79 8.58 -11.45
N GLU A 202 11.59 9.52 -10.98
CA GLU A 202 12.27 9.43 -9.68
C GLU A 202 11.26 9.33 -8.53
N PHE A 203 10.17 10.12 -8.61
CA PHE A 203 9.04 10.02 -7.69
C PHE A 203 8.39 8.63 -7.69
N LEU A 204 8.07 8.07 -8.87
CA LEU A 204 7.47 6.73 -8.94
C LEU A 204 8.38 5.67 -8.31
N VAL A 205 9.67 5.70 -8.62
CA VAL A 205 10.66 4.76 -8.06
C VAL A 205 10.77 4.91 -6.53
N TYR A 206 10.80 6.14 -6.03
CA TYR A 206 10.85 6.42 -4.60
C TYR A 206 9.57 5.96 -3.88
N HIS A 207 8.41 6.25 -4.46
CA HIS A 207 7.10 5.82 -3.94
C HIS A 207 7.01 4.30 -3.87
N LEU A 208 7.45 3.58 -4.90
CA LEU A 208 7.49 2.12 -4.91
C LEU A 208 8.45 1.56 -3.85
N ARG A 209 9.57 2.22 -3.55
CA ARG A 209 10.45 1.84 -2.43
C ARG A 209 9.75 2.00 -1.07
N CYS A 210 8.97 3.07 -0.90
CA CYS A 210 8.12 3.24 0.29
C CYS A 210 7.03 2.16 0.37
N GLN A 211 6.47 1.72 -0.75
CA GLN A 211 5.50 0.62 -0.77
C GLN A 211 6.15 -0.75 -0.44
N ILE A 212 7.37 -1.00 -0.92
CA ILE A 212 8.13 -2.21 -0.57
C ILE A 212 8.41 -2.21 0.93
N ARG A 213 8.88 -1.08 1.50
CA ARG A 213 9.04 -0.90 2.95
C ARG A 213 7.76 -1.28 3.70
N ASP A 214 6.64 -0.72 3.28
CA ASP A 214 5.34 -0.92 3.90
C ASP A 214 4.90 -2.38 3.85
N SER A 215 5.21 -3.09 2.77
CA SER A 215 4.98 -4.52 2.65
C SER A 215 5.69 -5.36 3.72
N TYR A 216 6.91 -4.97 4.11
CA TYR A 216 7.62 -5.61 5.22
C TYR A 216 7.04 -5.21 6.57
N LEU A 217 6.79 -3.91 6.79
CA LEU A 217 6.28 -3.38 8.05
C LEU A 217 4.89 -3.93 8.39
N ALA A 218 4.01 -4.06 7.39
CA ALA A 218 2.67 -4.63 7.55
C ALA A 218 2.68 -6.04 8.15
N ARG A 219 3.80 -6.77 7.95
CA ARG A 219 4.02 -8.13 8.43
C ARG A 219 4.87 -8.18 9.70
N GLY A 220 5.19 -7.05 10.32
CA GLY A 220 6.08 -7.00 11.47
C GLY A 220 7.52 -7.43 11.17
N VAL A 221 7.99 -7.26 9.92
CA VAL A 221 9.34 -7.61 9.51
C VAL A 221 10.14 -6.34 9.23
N THR A 222 11.38 -6.29 9.69
CA THR A 222 12.29 -5.18 9.37
C THR A 222 12.63 -5.20 7.87
N PRO A 223 12.40 -4.10 7.13
CA PRO A 223 12.77 -4.02 5.71
C PRO A 223 14.30 -4.11 5.51
N PRO A 224 14.77 -4.59 4.34
CA PRO A 224 16.16 -4.44 3.91
C PRO A 224 16.60 -2.97 3.92
N ASP A 225 17.90 -2.72 4.13
CA ASP A 225 18.46 -1.36 4.33
C ASP A 225 18.11 -0.39 3.18
N GLU A 226 18.12 -0.87 1.93
CA GLU A 226 17.81 -0.06 0.75
C GLU A 226 16.38 0.49 0.74
N TYR A 227 15.44 -0.24 1.37
CA TYR A 227 14.02 0.09 1.50
C TYR A 227 13.68 0.80 2.81
N ARG A 228 14.66 1.05 3.71
CA ARG A 228 14.41 1.87 4.92
C ARG A 228 14.41 3.36 4.58
N VAL A 229 13.37 3.77 3.85
CA VAL A 229 13.13 5.16 3.43
C VAL A 229 11.91 5.75 4.13
N LEU A 230 11.82 7.08 4.21
CA LEU A 230 10.68 7.82 4.77
C LEU A 230 9.83 8.43 3.66
N GLY A 231 8.52 8.51 3.87
CA GLY A 231 7.59 9.04 2.88
C GLY A 231 6.36 8.13 2.72
N PRO A 232 5.28 8.66 2.11
CA PRO A 232 4.05 7.91 1.88
C PRO A 232 4.34 6.69 1.00
N GLY A 233 3.73 5.56 1.33
CA GLY A 233 3.84 4.32 0.55
C GLY A 233 2.47 3.78 0.20
N THR A 234 1.93 2.90 1.04
CA THR A 234 0.58 2.36 0.90
C THR A 234 -0.37 3.07 1.85
N ASP A 235 -1.61 3.32 1.41
CA ASP A 235 -2.68 3.83 2.27
C ASP A 235 -2.89 2.91 3.49
N HIS A 236 -2.79 1.59 3.28
CA HIS A 236 -2.85 0.56 4.34
C HIS A 236 -1.87 0.83 5.49
N MET A 237 -0.59 1.07 5.19
CA MET A 237 0.40 1.37 6.23
C MET A 237 0.34 2.82 6.73
N MET A 238 -0.07 3.76 5.89
CA MET A 238 -0.29 5.15 6.30
C MET A 238 -1.33 5.22 7.43
N VAL A 239 -2.48 4.56 7.26
CA VAL A 239 -3.53 4.47 8.30
C VAL A 239 -2.98 3.87 9.59
N ARG A 240 -2.13 2.84 9.51
CA ARG A 240 -1.49 2.27 10.71
C ARG A 240 -0.57 3.26 11.40
N CYS A 241 0.30 3.94 10.66
CA CYS A 241 1.21 4.94 11.22
C CYS A 241 0.48 6.11 11.91
N MET A 242 -0.72 6.48 11.45
CA MET A 242 -1.48 7.60 12.01
C MET A 242 -2.30 7.21 13.23
N ASN A 243 -2.74 5.96 13.32
CA ASN A 243 -3.71 5.52 14.32
C ASN A 243 -3.13 4.56 15.36
N ARG A 244 -1.84 4.20 15.27
CA ARG A 244 -1.22 3.20 16.16
C ARG A 244 0.06 3.75 16.79
N ASP A 245 0.06 3.85 18.12
CA ASP A 245 1.18 4.36 18.91
C ASP A 245 2.48 3.57 18.69
N ALA A 246 2.39 2.24 18.53
CA ALA A 246 3.54 1.37 18.26
C ALA A 246 4.09 1.46 16.84
N VAL A 247 3.43 2.14 15.90
CA VAL A 247 3.87 2.24 14.52
C VAL A 247 4.45 3.63 14.29
N PRO A 248 5.79 3.77 14.16
CA PRO A 248 6.41 5.05 13.84
C PRO A 248 5.83 5.69 12.57
N SER A 249 5.91 7.02 12.49
CA SER A 249 5.46 7.81 11.34
C SER A 249 6.32 7.63 10.08
N TYR A 250 6.44 6.40 9.56
CA TYR A 250 7.24 6.10 8.37
C TYR A 250 6.78 6.87 7.12
N HIS A 251 5.50 7.25 7.08
CA HIS A 251 4.92 8.08 6.02
C HIS A 251 5.44 9.53 6.02
N ASP A 252 5.95 10.03 7.14
CA ASP A 252 6.42 11.41 7.27
C ASP A 252 7.91 11.52 6.92
N TYR A 253 8.20 12.31 5.88
CA TYR A 253 9.55 12.62 5.42
C TYR A 253 10.45 13.25 6.51
N ASN A 254 9.84 13.91 7.51
CA ASN A 254 10.57 14.60 8.58
C ASN A 254 10.70 13.76 9.86
N ALA A 255 10.18 12.53 9.86
CA ALA A 255 10.26 11.66 11.03
C ALA A 255 11.72 11.32 11.37
N ASN A 256 12.05 11.30 12.65
CA ASN A 256 13.37 10.88 13.12
C ASN A 256 13.31 9.42 13.60
N ILE A 257 13.49 8.48 12.67
CA ILE A 257 13.42 7.04 12.94
C ILE A 257 14.79 6.41 12.67
N SER A 258 15.33 5.70 13.66
CA SER A 258 16.67 5.10 13.56
C SER A 258 16.76 4.12 12.40
N GLY A 259 17.75 4.32 11.53
CA GLY A 259 17.99 3.47 10.36
C GLY A 259 17.12 3.78 9.14
N TYR A 260 16.28 4.82 9.20
CA TYR A 260 15.46 5.29 8.08
C TYR A 260 15.93 6.66 7.59
N ARG A 261 15.67 6.96 6.32
CA ARG A 261 16.12 8.20 5.66
C ARG A 261 15.09 8.73 4.68
N ALA A 262 14.92 10.06 4.65
CA ALA A 262 14.37 10.72 3.48
C ALA A 262 15.52 10.94 2.48
N GLU A 263 15.30 10.60 1.22
CA GLU A 263 16.29 10.89 0.15
C GLU A 263 15.75 12.01 -0.73
N ASP A 264 14.47 11.93 -1.11
CA ASP A 264 13.79 12.96 -1.90
C ASP A 264 12.41 13.24 -1.30
N THR A 265 12.13 14.52 -1.08
CA THR A 265 10.88 14.96 -0.45
C THR A 265 9.86 15.48 -1.46
N PHE A 266 10.19 15.59 -2.75
CA PHE A 266 9.29 16.00 -3.85
C PHE A 266 8.31 17.13 -3.48
N ASN A 267 8.79 18.21 -2.84
CA ASN A 267 7.98 19.33 -2.34
C ASN A 267 6.94 18.95 -1.24
N ALA A 268 7.30 18.02 -0.35
CA ALA A 268 6.46 17.54 0.76
C ALA A 268 6.01 18.59 1.80
N GLY A 269 6.39 19.85 1.65
CA GLY A 269 5.87 20.96 2.47
C GLY A 269 4.35 21.16 2.37
N LEU A 270 3.68 20.47 1.44
CA LEU A 270 2.24 20.56 1.17
C LEU A 270 1.39 19.38 1.69
N PHE A 271 1.98 18.34 2.31
CA PHE A 271 1.19 17.23 2.88
C PHE A 271 0.54 17.57 4.24
N ALA A 272 1.17 18.43 5.03
CA ALA A 272 0.72 18.75 6.40
C ALA A 272 -0.73 19.29 6.51
N PRO A 273 -1.26 20.11 5.57
CA PRO A 273 -2.65 20.57 5.62
C PRO A 273 -3.68 19.47 5.32
N LEU A 274 -3.38 18.51 4.45
CA LEU A 274 -4.32 17.44 4.05
C LEU A 274 -4.50 16.38 5.15
N LEU A 275 -3.47 16.19 5.99
CA LEU A 275 -3.53 15.28 7.15
C LEU A 275 -4.42 15.79 8.29
N ASN A 276 -4.62 17.10 8.39
CA ASN A 276 -5.54 17.70 9.38
C ASN A 276 -7.03 17.55 9.01
N LEU A 277 -7.33 16.92 7.87
CA LEU A 277 -8.70 16.68 7.39
C LEU A 277 -9.17 15.23 7.58
N LEU A 278 -8.27 14.33 7.98
CA LEU A 278 -8.58 12.94 8.39
C LEU A 278 -8.90 12.91 9.89
#